data_AF-A0A9P1BMD9-F1
#
_entry.id   AF-A0A9P1BMD9-F1
#
_cell.length_a   1.000
_cell.length_b   1.000
_cell.length_c   1.000
_cell.angle_alpha   90.00
_cell.angle_beta   90.00
_cell.angle_gamma   90.00
#
_symmetry.space_group_name_H-M   'P 1'
#
loop_
_entity.id
_entity.type
_entity.pdbx_description
1 polymer ?
#
loop_
_entity_poly.entity_id
_entity_poly.type
_entity_poly.pdbx_seq_one_letter_code
_entity_poly.pdbx_strand_id
1 'polypeptide(L)'
;MQEYQSLKKFGDAMLTKVNKLNELSGKLDEAMKQDESSPHRDRVNKSQKTIEGAVAILEEQFEAVQLTKAEVNDLQTGKLKQPEIERLKGLVEEQIKRSQKACAKVTTAESTAKNLLKMVTKNDECARHNGPGRVLENLANFAARGDISPCLSPAVSEDSGDAVAALLSELGETFDSEPMCHVVELAAAEVSENPQASEALREFAAVRPNDAEQRGHDVLVKHELSCPVEINKVDLSDTKRFKNWPYIKFSTWVKYLLDSGRLAQQLCACADLQSMQVKLQEFWLRYEAIDPEHQIFAMRDAGTVDLKWVIPVYSHSDEGRGHKKQAFWLLSTHGALGRGTRAFLKKSKDKLPLKRNGFGLNFCGHTWTTNFLFSCMLRKFFKKDPEILHSLVGVYARDMEDLLLNGVSSTDGLIQVRCCHLGTKGDLPALAKLGRMNHTFGNVPKKAASKKPCEGICWMCCAGRESNPSQNISAIPFEDTSGKPLWEGTLGQQDAFDGMPAILEGVPLLEENRWQFFKTDLWHNFHLGVAKHYVASALVSILENVDLEVTATSAMNTAISAMYHEGFFIRWPRALKISKL
;
A
#
# COMPACT_ATOMS: atom_id res chain seq x y z
N MET A 1 41.77 -13.67 22.33
CA MET A 1 41.00 -14.92 22.56
C MET A 1 39.53 -14.82 22.18
N GLN A 2 38.76 -13.81 22.64
CA GLN A 2 37.36 -13.65 22.23
C GLN A 2 37.21 -13.46 20.71
N GLU A 3 38.02 -12.60 20.09
CA GLU A 3 38.03 -12.37 18.63
C GLU A 3 38.39 -13.64 17.84
N TYR A 4 39.30 -14.47 18.36
CA TYR A 4 39.64 -15.76 17.76
C TYR A 4 38.46 -16.75 17.79
N GLN A 5 37.69 -16.79 18.89
CA GLN A 5 36.47 -17.59 18.94
C GLN A 5 35.42 -17.08 17.94
N SER A 6 35.32 -15.76 17.74
CA SER A 6 34.48 -15.17 16.70
C SER A 6 34.94 -15.56 15.29
N LEU A 7 36.25 -15.56 15.03
CA LEU A 7 36.83 -15.99 13.76
C LEU A 7 36.51 -17.46 13.44
N LYS A 8 36.61 -18.35 14.44
CA LYS A 8 36.23 -19.77 14.32
C LYS A 8 34.76 -19.94 13.93
N LYS A 9 33.86 -19.27 14.65
CA LYS A 9 32.41 -19.28 14.33
C LYS A 9 32.13 -18.76 12.92
N PHE A 10 32.94 -17.80 12.44
CA PHE A 10 32.80 -17.25 11.10
C PHE A 10 33.19 -18.28 10.03
N GLY A 11 34.27 -19.03 10.24
CA GLY A 11 34.65 -20.13 9.35
C GLY A 11 33.56 -21.20 9.22
N ASP A 12 32.96 -21.62 10.34
CA ASP A 12 31.87 -22.61 10.34
C ASP A 12 30.61 -22.10 9.62
N ALA A 13 30.31 -20.79 9.75
CA ALA A 13 29.20 -20.14 9.07
C ALA A 13 29.41 -20.02 7.55
N MET A 14 30.64 -19.79 7.08
CA MET A 14 30.98 -19.79 5.65
C MET A 14 30.75 -21.16 5.03
N LEU A 15 31.24 -22.24 5.66
CA LEU A 15 31.06 -23.60 5.17
C LEU A 15 29.58 -23.97 5.07
N THR A 16 28.79 -23.57 6.09
CA THR A 16 27.33 -23.76 6.06
C THR A 16 26.67 -23.03 4.88
N LYS A 17 27.16 -21.83 4.53
CA LYS A 17 26.64 -21.07 3.38
C LYS A 17 27.06 -21.67 2.03
N VAL A 18 28.30 -22.16 1.90
CA VAL A 18 28.75 -22.89 0.71
C VAL A 18 27.85 -24.09 0.45
N ASN A 19 27.57 -24.91 1.48
CA ASN A 19 26.70 -26.07 1.34
C ASN A 19 25.29 -25.70 0.86
N LYS A 20 24.70 -24.63 1.40
CA LYS A 20 23.38 -24.14 0.98
C LYS A 20 23.36 -23.65 -0.47
N LEU A 21 24.43 -22.99 -0.90
CA LEU A 21 24.55 -22.50 -2.28
C LEU A 21 24.69 -23.65 -3.27
N ASN A 22 25.50 -24.67 -2.94
CA ASN A 22 25.64 -25.87 -3.75
C ASN A 22 24.31 -26.64 -3.84
N GLU A 23 23.57 -26.74 -2.74
CA GLU A 23 22.22 -27.33 -2.73
C GLU A 23 21.25 -26.55 -3.64
N LEU A 24 21.27 -25.22 -3.59
CA LEU A 24 20.45 -24.38 -4.46
C LEU A 24 20.84 -24.50 -5.93
N SER A 25 22.13 -24.59 -6.23
CA SER A 25 22.62 -24.81 -7.60
C SER A 25 22.11 -26.14 -8.15
N GLY A 26 22.23 -27.22 -7.37
CA GLY A 26 21.73 -28.54 -7.77
C GLY A 26 20.22 -28.57 -8.00
N LYS A 27 19.43 -27.86 -7.17
CA LYS A 27 17.98 -27.74 -7.36
C LYS A 27 17.61 -26.96 -8.62
N LEU A 28 18.38 -25.94 -8.98
CA LEU A 28 18.19 -25.20 -10.24
C LEU A 28 18.54 -26.06 -11.47
N ASP A 29 19.62 -26.86 -11.39
CA ASP A 29 19.99 -27.81 -12.44
C ASP A 29 18.91 -28.88 -12.66
N GLU A 30 18.39 -29.44 -11.57
CA GLU A 30 17.33 -30.45 -11.63
C GLU A 30 16.04 -29.89 -12.24
N ALA A 31 15.67 -28.66 -11.88
CA ALA A 31 14.51 -27.98 -12.46
C ALA A 31 14.66 -27.72 -13.97
N MET A 32 15.88 -27.42 -14.45
CA MET A 32 16.14 -27.24 -15.89
C MET A 32 16.18 -28.55 -16.68
N LYS A 33 16.53 -29.68 -16.05
CA LYS A 33 16.45 -31.00 -16.69
C LYS A 33 15.01 -31.47 -16.89
N GLN A 34 14.07 -30.96 -16.10
CA GLN A 34 12.66 -31.31 -16.18
C GLN A 34 11.91 -30.52 -17.28
N ASP A 35 12.43 -29.35 -17.69
CA ASP A 35 11.85 -28.48 -18.73
C ASP A 35 12.95 -27.82 -19.59
N GLU A 36 13.38 -28.52 -20.64
CA GLU A 36 14.44 -28.05 -21.54
C GLU A 36 14.06 -26.79 -22.34
N SER A 37 12.76 -26.51 -22.47
CA SER A 37 12.17 -25.36 -23.18
C SER A 37 11.91 -24.15 -22.29
N SER A 38 12.29 -24.20 -21.01
CA SER A 38 11.93 -23.15 -20.05
C SER A 38 12.39 -21.76 -20.49
N PRO A 39 11.51 -20.74 -20.51
CA PRO A 39 11.87 -19.36 -20.85
C PRO A 39 12.83 -18.73 -19.82
N HIS A 40 13.04 -19.39 -18.67
CA HIS A 40 13.92 -18.94 -17.60
C HIS A 40 15.36 -19.47 -17.71
N ARG A 41 15.68 -20.27 -18.73
CA ARG A 41 16.99 -20.96 -18.86
C ARG A 41 18.18 -20.02 -18.80
N ASP A 42 18.13 -18.89 -19.50
CA ASP A 42 19.23 -17.91 -19.47
C ASP A 42 19.41 -17.26 -18.08
N ARG A 43 18.29 -17.07 -17.36
CA ARG A 43 18.31 -16.54 -15.99
C ARG A 43 18.88 -17.56 -15.01
N VAL A 44 18.52 -18.84 -15.17
CA VAL A 44 19.07 -19.94 -14.36
C VAL A 44 20.57 -20.06 -14.60
N ASN A 45 21.02 -20.11 -15.86
CA ASN A 45 22.44 -20.15 -16.20
C ASN A 45 23.23 -18.96 -15.61
N LYS A 46 22.64 -17.75 -15.64
CA LYS A 46 23.24 -16.55 -15.04
C LYS A 46 23.29 -16.63 -13.51
N SER A 47 22.24 -17.14 -12.88
CA SER A 47 22.18 -17.36 -11.43
C SER A 47 23.19 -18.41 -10.99
N GLN A 48 23.39 -19.49 -11.75
CA GLN A 48 24.40 -20.51 -11.49
C GLN A 48 25.82 -19.94 -11.52
N LYS A 49 26.18 -19.19 -12.57
CA LYS A 49 27.47 -18.47 -12.61
C LYS A 49 27.66 -17.52 -11.42
N THR A 50 26.57 -16.91 -10.95
CA THR A 50 26.59 -16.03 -9.78
C THR A 50 26.81 -16.82 -8.49
N ILE A 51 26.18 -18.00 -8.37
CA ILE A 51 26.37 -18.92 -7.25
C ILE A 51 27.80 -19.46 -7.22
N GLU A 52 28.34 -19.90 -8.36
CA GLU A 52 29.73 -20.36 -8.50
C GLU A 52 30.72 -19.27 -8.07
N GLY A 53 30.53 -18.04 -8.54
CA GLY A 53 31.36 -16.90 -8.11
C GLY A 53 31.23 -16.61 -6.61
N ALA A 54 30.04 -16.78 -6.02
CA ALA A 54 29.82 -16.60 -4.59
C ALA A 54 30.47 -17.72 -3.75
N VAL A 55 30.45 -18.96 -4.24
CA VAL A 55 31.13 -20.11 -3.62
C VAL A 55 32.64 -19.91 -3.65
N ALA A 56 33.21 -19.54 -4.79
CA ALA A 56 34.65 -19.27 -4.92
C ALA A 56 35.14 -18.18 -3.94
N ILE A 57 34.36 -17.11 -3.77
CA ILE A 57 34.67 -16.05 -2.79
C ILE A 57 34.63 -16.61 -1.36
N LEU A 58 33.66 -17.46 -1.02
CA LEU A 58 33.58 -18.03 0.33
C LEU A 58 34.72 -19.02 0.60
N GLU A 59 35.11 -19.81 -0.38
CA GLU A 59 36.23 -20.76 -0.28
C GLU A 59 37.56 -20.03 -0.09
N GLU A 60 37.83 -19.00 -0.90
CA GLU A 60 39.02 -18.14 -0.74
C GLU A 60 39.07 -17.50 0.66
N GLN A 61 37.94 -16.97 1.15
CA GLN A 61 37.89 -16.39 2.49
C GLN A 61 38.02 -17.45 3.59
N PHE A 62 37.50 -18.65 3.38
CA PHE A 62 37.64 -19.76 4.32
C PHE A 62 39.10 -20.19 4.43
N GLU A 63 39.83 -20.31 3.32
CA GLU A 63 41.27 -20.58 3.32
C GLU A 63 42.05 -19.49 4.06
N ALA A 64 41.75 -18.22 3.79
CA ALA A 64 42.37 -17.09 4.50
C ALA A 64 42.11 -17.13 6.01
N VAL A 65 40.89 -17.53 6.42
CA VAL A 65 40.55 -17.77 7.83
C VAL A 65 41.34 -18.94 8.43
N GLN A 66 41.55 -20.04 7.69
CA GLN A 66 42.37 -21.16 8.17
C GLN A 66 43.84 -20.79 8.32
N LEU A 67 44.40 -20.01 7.39
CA LEU A 67 45.77 -19.49 7.49
C LEU A 67 45.93 -18.59 8.72
N THR A 68 44.99 -17.67 8.92
CA THR A 68 44.99 -16.79 10.11
C THR A 68 44.83 -17.62 11.39
N LYS A 69 44.00 -18.68 11.36
CA LYS A 69 43.83 -19.59 12.49
C LYS A 69 45.09 -20.39 12.79
N ALA A 70 45.86 -20.80 11.79
CA ALA A 70 47.14 -21.48 11.96
C ALA A 70 48.15 -20.55 12.64
N GLU A 71 48.30 -19.31 12.15
CA GLU A 71 49.17 -18.30 12.78
C GLU A 71 48.76 -17.96 14.22
N VAL A 72 47.45 -17.98 14.50
CA VAL A 72 46.92 -17.73 15.86
C VAL A 72 47.02 -18.97 16.75
N ASN A 73 47.07 -20.19 16.21
CA ASN A 73 47.30 -21.40 17.00
C ASN A 73 48.74 -21.51 17.49
N ASP A 74 49.70 -21.00 16.72
CA ASP A 74 51.10 -20.90 17.15
C ASP A 74 51.26 -20.02 18.41
N LEU A 75 50.28 -19.15 18.72
CA LEU A 75 50.20 -18.36 19.96
C LEU A 75 50.03 -19.22 21.23
N GLN A 76 49.39 -20.39 21.12
CA GLN A 76 49.04 -21.19 22.29
C GLN A 76 50.26 -21.88 22.94
N THR A 77 51.45 -21.76 22.33
CA THR A 77 52.72 -22.28 22.84
C THR A 77 53.45 -21.35 23.84
N GLY A 78 52.94 -20.13 24.06
CA GLY A 78 53.26 -19.30 25.23
C GLY A 78 54.59 -18.51 25.21
N LYS A 79 55.19 -18.20 24.05
CA LYS A 79 56.53 -17.57 23.97
C LYS A 79 56.63 -16.23 23.23
N LEU A 80 55.53 -15.55 22.93
CA LEU A 80 55.54 -14.36 22.06
C LEU A 80 55.62 -13.04 22.83
N LYS A 81 56.29 -12.06 22.21
CA LYS A 81 56.47 -10.70 22.76
C LYS A 81 55.25 -9.84 22.44
N GLN A 82 54.98 -8.83 23.27
CA GLN A 82 53.83 -7.91 23.10
C GLN A 82 53.63 -7.34 21.68
N PRO A 83 54.68 -6.98 20.90
CA PRO A 83 54.50 -6.49 19.54
C PRO A 83 53.90 -7.52 18.57
N GLU A 84 54.16 -8.80 18.79
CA GLU A 84 53.65 -9.89 17.95
C GLU A 84 52.17 -10.15 18.23
N ILE A 85 51.75 -9.98 19.47
CA ILE A 85 50.34 -10.07 19.90
C ILE A 85 49.52 -8.97 19.22
N GLU A 86 50.02 -7.73 19.22
CA GLU A 86 49.29 -6.60 18.61
C GLU A 86 49.18 -6.74 17.09
N ARG A 87 50.25 -7.22 16.44
CA ARG A 87 50.25 -7.54 15.00
C ARG A 87 49.16 -8.56 14.67
N LEU A 88 49.07 -9.64 15.45
CA LEU A 88 48.10 -10.72 15.23
C LEU A 88 46.66 -10.28 15.52
N LYS A 89 46.45 -9.40 16.51
CA LYS A 89 45.15 -8.80 16.75
C LYS A 89 44.66 -8.00 15.54
N GLY A 90 45.53 -7.16 14.97
CA GLY A 90 45.22 -6.42 13.75
C GLY A 90 44.86 -7.32 12.56
N LEU A 91 45.61 -8.42 12.37
CA LEU A 91 45.32 -9.41 11.33
C LEU A 91 43.95 -10.09 11.52
N VAL A 92 43.60 -10.47 12.75
CA VAL A 92 42.29 -11.08 13.06
C VAL A 92 41.15 -10.09 12.82
N GLU A 93 41.27 -8.84 13.28
CA GLU A 93 40.26 -7.81 13.07
C GLU A 93 40.04 -7.50 11.58
N GLU A 94 41.12 -7.41 10.81
CA GLU A 94 41.05 -7.20 9.37
C GLU A 94 40.38 -8.37 8.66
N GLN A 95 40.75 -9.61 9.03
CA GLN A 95 40.16 -10.80 8.45
C GLN A 95 38.65 -10.91 8.77
N ILE A 96 38.22 -10.53 9.97
CA ILE A 96 36.80 -10.46 10.33
C ILE A 96 36.06 -9.47 9.42
N LYS A 97 36.62 -8.27 9.19
CA LYS A 97 36.00 -7.25 8.32
C LYS A 97 35.87 -7.73 6.88
N ARG A 98 36.92 -8.35 6.32
CA ARG A 98 36.91 -8.93 4.97
C ARG A 98 35.85 -10.03 4.84
N SER A 99 35.80 -10.91 5.83
CA SER A 99 34.85 -12.02 5.91
C SER A 99 33.39 -11.55 6.00
N GLN A 100 33.11 -10.51 6.80
CA GLN A 100 31.77 -9.89 6.87
C GLN A 100 31.32 -9.30 5.53
N LYS A 101 32.22 -8.61 4.83
CA LYS A 101 31.94 -8.05 3.51
C LYS A 101 31.65 -9.14 2.46
N ALA A 102 32.37 -10.26 2.53
CA ALA A 102 32.12 -11.41 1.67
C ALA A 102 30.74 -12.05 1.95
N CYS A 103 30.41 -12.32 3.21
CA CYS A 103 29.09 -12.87 3.57
C CYS A 103 27.92 -11.97 3.19
N ALA A 104 28.08 -10.65 3.25
CA ALA A 104 27.05 -9.71 2.80
C ALA A 104 26.77 -9.83 1.29
N LYS A 105 27.82 -9.87 0.46
CA LYS A 105 27.69 -10.07 -0.99
C LYS A 105 27.01 -11.40 -1.34
N VAL A 106 27.39 -12.46 -0.62
CA VAL A 106 26.87 -13.82 -0.87
C VAL A 106 25.40 -13.97 -0.48
N THR A 107 24.94 -13.25 0.55
CA THR A 107 23.54 -13.28 0.99
C THR A 107 22.59 -12.75 -0.09
N THR A 108 23.05 -11.79 -0.90
CA THR A 108 22.29 -11.33 -2.08
C THR A 108 22.15 -12.42 -3.14
N ALA A 109 23.24 -13.14 -3.45
CA ALA A 109 23.20 -14.25 -4.40
C ALA A 109 22.26 -15.39 -3.94
N GLU A 110 22.31 -15.73 -2.64
CA GLU A 110 21.42 -16.73 -2.01
C GLU A 110 19.93 -16.32 -2.14
N SER A 111 19.61 -15.05 -1.91
CA SER A 111 18.23 -14.55 -2.02
C SER A 111 17.72 -14.59 -3.47
N THR A 112 18.55 -14.17 -4.42
CA THR A 112 18.19 -14.17 -5.85
C THR A 112 17.94 -15.60 -6.34
N ALA A 113 18.82 -16.54 -5.99
CA ALA A 113 18.68 -17.95 -6.36
C ALA A 113 17.42 -18.59 -5.78
N LYS A 114 17.08 -18.30 -4.51
CA LYS A 114 15.85 -18.81 -3.88
C LYS A 114 14.58 -18.28 -4.53
N ASN A 115 14.57 -17.01 -4.94
CA ASN A 115 13.43 -16.42 -5.63
C ASN A 115 13.27 -17.06 -7.00
N LEU A 116 14.36 -17.21 -7.77
CA LEU A 116 14.33 -17.85 -9.07
C LEU A 116 13.87 -19.31 -8.99
N LEU A 117 14.37 -20.08 -8.01
CA LEU A 117 13.93 -21.46 -7.82
C LEU A 117 12.43 -21.56 -7.53
N LYS A 118 11.86 -20.64 -6.73
CA LYS A 118 10.41 -20.57 -6.49
C LYS A 118 9.63 -20.26 -7.77
N MET A 119 10.15 -19.40 -8.64
CA MET A 119 9.52 -19.08 -9.92
C MET A 119 9.49 -20.30 -10.84
N VAL A 120 10.64 -20.97 -11.01
CA VAL A 120 10.77 -22.12 -11.90
C VAL A 120 9.90 -23.30 -11.40
N THR A 121 9.87 -23.54 -10.09
CA THR A 121 9.09 -24.65 -9.52
C THR A 121 7.59 -24.39 -9.41
N LYS A 122 7.14 -23.13 -9.26
CA LYS A 122 5.70 -22.79 -9.22
C LYS A 122 5.04 -22.66 -10.60
N ASN A 123 5.83 -22.38 -11.64
CA ASN A 123 5.29 -22.25 -12.98
C ASN A 123 4.75 -23.57 -13.54
N ASP A 124 5.23 -24.74 -13.08
CA ASP A 124 4.75 -26.03 -13.61
C ASP A 124 3.32 -26.40 -13.13
N GLU A 125 2.88 -25.89 -11.97
CA GLU A 125 1.49 -26.05 -11.50
C GLU A 125 0.56 -24.93 -12.02
N CYS A 126 1.06 -23.70 -12.13
CA CYS A 126 0.24 -22.55 -12.57
C CYS A 126 0.09 -22.46 -14.09
N ALA A 127 1.11 -22.83 -14.88
CA ALA A 127 1.03 -22.86 -16.34
C ALA A 127 0.11 -23.98 -16.85
N ARG A 128 0.02 -25.10 -16.13
CA ARG A 128 -0.91 -26.20 -16.47
C ARG A 128 -2.38 -25.84 -16.20
N HIS A 129 -2.69 -24.80 -15.41
CA HIS A 129 -4.07 -24.46 -15.05
C HIS A 129 -4.53 -23.05 -15.45
N ASN A 130 -3.65 -22.04 -15.52
CA ASN A 130 -4.01 -20.62 -15.69
C ASN A 130 -3.14 -19.85 -16.71
N GLY A 131 -2.73 -20.48 -17.81
CA GLY A 131 -2.06 -19.76 -18.90
C GLY A 131 -2.94 -18.61 -19.46
N PRO A 132 -2.36 -17.48 -19.90
CA PRO A 132 -3.11 -16.35 -20.49
C PRO A 132 -4.00 -16.76 -21.66
N GLY A 133 -3.57 -17.73 -22.48
CA GLY A 133 -4.37 -18.35 -23.53
C GLY A 133 -5.68 -18.94 -23.00
N ARG A 134 -5.65 -19.60 -21.84
CA ARG A 134 -6.82 -20.19 -21.18
C ARG A 134 -7.71 -19.15 -20.51
N VAL A 135 -7.16 -18.02 -20.05
CA VAL A 135 -7.95 -16.87 -19.53
C VAL A 135 -8.70 -16.20 -20.67
N LEU A 136 -8.06 -16.02 -21.83
CA LEU A 136 -8.67 -15.46 -23.04
C LEU A 136 -9.65 -16.44 -23.69
N GLU A 137 -9.37 -17.74 -23.66
CA GLU A 137 -10.28 -18.80 -24.09
C GLU A 137 -11.50 -18.90 -23.16
N ASN A 138 -11.33 -18.74 -21.85
CA ASN A 138 -12.44 -18.64 -20.90
C ASN A 138 -13.29 -17.38 -21.17
N LEU A 139 -12.67 -16.21 -21.35
CA LEU A 139 -13.37 -14.97 -21.71
C LEU A 139 -14.14 -15.10 -23.04
N ALA A 140 -13.55 -15.75 -24.05
CA ALA A 140 -14.19 -16.00 -25.34
C ALA A 140 -15.34 -17.03 -25.22
N ASN A 141 -15.18 -18.07 -24.41
CA ASN A 141 -16.22 -19.06 -24.13
C ASN A 141 -17.37 -18.48 -23.30
N PHE A 142 -17.12 -17.48 -22.45
CA PHE A 142 -18.15 -16.71 -21.75
C PHE A 142 -18.94 -15.81 -22.72
N ALA A 143 -18.24 -15.08 -23.61
CA ALA A 143 -18.88 -14.26 -24.63
C ALA A 143 -19.75 -15.08 -25.60
N ALA A 144 -19.32 -16.29 -25.97
CA ALA A 144 -20.05 -17.18 -26.87
C ALA A 144 -21.34 -17.78 -26.26
N ARG A 145 -21.51 -17.76 -24.93
CA ARG A 145 -22.69 -18.33 -24.24
C ARG A 145 -23.82 -17.33 -23.99
N GLY A 146 -23.62 -16.05 -24.29
CA GLY A 146 -24.65 -15.02 -24.05
C GLY A 146 -24.99 -14.82 -22.57
N ASP A 147 -24.19 -15.35 -21.64
CA ASP A 147 -24.32 -15.09 -20.21
C ASP A 147 -23.72 -13.72 -19.89
N ILE A 148 -24.56 -12.72 -19.68
CA ILE A 148 -24.19 -11.31 -19.41
C ILE A 148 -23.66 -11.13 -17.97
N SER A 149 -22.88 -12.09 -17.45
CA SER A 149 -22.27 -11.97 -16.12
C SER A 149 -20.97 -12.76 -16.04
N PRO A 150 -19.82 -12.11 -15.76
CA PRO A 150 -18.58 -12.82 -15.45
C PRO A 150 -18.68 -13.39 -14.03
N CYS A 151 -19.48 -14.45 -13.88
CA CYS A 151 -19.44 -15.31 -12.71
C CYS A 151 -18.17 -16.14 -12.78
N LEU A 152 -17.06 -15.61 -12.23
CA LEU A 152 -16.04 -16.47 -11.67
C LEU A 152 -16.69 -17.22 -10.50
N SER A 153 -17.09 -18.46 -10.76
CA SER A 153 -17.58 -19.36 -9.72
C SER A 153 -16.57 -19.46 -8.57
N PRO A 154 -16.99 -19.76 -7.32
CA PRO A 154 -16.13 -19.67 -6.13
C PRO A 154 -15.06 -20.76 -6.04
N ALA A 155 -14.88 -21.58 -7.08
CA ALA A 155 -14.02 -22.76 -7.07
C ALA A 155 -12.57 -22.49 -7.49
N VAL A 156 -12.17 -21.24 -7.73
CA VAL A 156 -10.75 -20.92 -7.90
C VAL A 156 -10.15 -20.67 -6.52
N SER A 157 -9.40 -21.64 -6.00
CA SER A 157 -8.67 -21.54 -4.73
C SER A 157 -7.88 -20.24 -4.63
N GLU A 158 -7.89 -19.60 -3.47
CA GLU A 158 -7.24 -18.30 -3.17
C GLU A 158 -5.75 -18.22 -3.60
N ASP A 159 -5.07 -19.35 -3.77
CA ASP A 159 -3.69 -19.45 -4.27
C ASP A 159 -3.49 -19.04 -5.75
N SER A 160 -4.54 -19.04 -6.57
CA SER A 160 -4.45 -18.64 -7.99
C SER A 160 -4.37 -17.13 -8.18
N GLY A 161 -5.01 -16.35 -7.29
CA GLY A 161 -5.00 -14.89 -7.32
C GLY A 161 -3.63 -14.32 -6.94
N ASP A 162 -2.94 -14.97 -6.01
CA ASP A 162 -1.55 -14.63 -5.65
C ASP A 162 -0.56 -15.02 -6.76
N ALA A 163 -0.85 -16.05 -7.55
CA ALA A 163 -0.03 -16.44 -8.70
C ALA A 163 -0.19 -15.47 -9.90
N VAL A 164 -1.42 -15.04 -10.22
CA VAL A 164 -1.67 -14.00 -11.24
C VAL A 164 -1.13 -12.64 -10.78
N ALA A 165 -1.26 -12.29 -9.50
CA ALA A 165 -0.67 -11.07 -8.95
C ALA A 165 0.88 -11.12 -8.92
N ALA A 166 1.48 -12.30 -8.69
CA ALA A 166 2.92 -12.49 -8.82
C ALA A 166 3.38 -12.40 -10.28
N LEU A 167 2.61 -12.95 -11.23
CA LEU A 167 2.86 -12.83 -12.67
C LEU A 167 2.80 -11.36 -13.13
N LEU A 168 1.78 -10.62 -12.68
CA LEU A 168 1.62 -9.18 -12.96
C LEU A 168 2.65 -8.32 -12.22
N SER A 169 3.09 -8.74 -11.03
CA SER A 169 4.19 -8.09 -10.30
C SER A 169 5.56 -8.33 -10.95
N GLU A 170 5.76 -9.49 -11.59
CA GLU A 170 6.95 -9.77 -12.41
C GLU A 170 6.91 -9.03 -13.76
N LEU A 171 5.73 -8.90 -14.37
CA LEU A 171 5.52 -8.02 -15.52
C LEU A 171 5.78 -6.53 -15.16
N GLY A 172 5.57 -6.19 -13.89
CA GLY A 172 5.90 -4.90 -13.25
C GLY A 172 7.35 -4.44 -13.40
N GLU A 173 8.31 -5.37 -13.46
CA GLU A 173 9.74 -5.04 -13.56
C GLU A 173 10.24 -4.93 -15.02
N THR A 174 9.38 -5.23 -16.01
CA THR A 174 9.71 -5.22 -17.46
C THR A 174 9.01 -4.13 -18.28
N PHE A 175 8.34 -3.15 -17.65
CA PHE A 175 7.65 -2.08 -18.39
C PHE A 175 8.61 -1.02 -19.00
N ASP A 176 9.32 -1.43 -20.06
CA ASP A 176 9.77 -0.52 -21.12
C ASP A 176 8.78 -0.48 -22.30
N SER A 177 7.77 -1.38 -22.33
CA SER A 177 6.67 -1.41 -23.31
C SER A 177 5.31 -1.11 -22.67
N GLU A 178 4.33 -0.65 -23.46
CA GLU A 178 2.98 -0.30 -22.99
C GLU A 178 2.19 -1.56 -22.57
N PRO A 179 1.34 -1.52 -21.52
CA PRO A 179 0.59 -2.68 -21.03
C PRO A 179 -0.15 -3.51 -22.08
N MET A 180 -0.76 -2.86 -23.07
CA MET A 180 -1.49 -3.54 -24.13
C MET A 180 -0.57 -4.24 -25.14
N CYS A 181 0.71 -3.85 -25.24
CA CYS A 181 1.68 -4.56 -26.09
C CYS A 181 1.79 -6.03 -25.69
N HIS A 182 1.81 -6.30 -24.39
CA HIS A 182 1.91 -7.67 -23.89
C HIS A 182 0.66 -8.50 -24.23
N VAL A 183 -0.53 -7.89 -24.17
CA VAL A 183 -1.78 -8.54 -24.57
C VAL A 183 -1.76 -8.90 -26.05
N VAL A 184 -1.28 -7.98 -26.89
CA VAL A 184 -1.14 -8.18 -28.34
C VAL A 184 -0.12 -9.29 -28.65
N GLU A 185 1.03 -9.31 -27.98
CA GLU A 185 2.07 -10.34 -28.13
C GLU A 185 1.57 -11.73 -27.71
N LEU A 186 0.87 -11.81 -26.58
CA LEU A 186 0.26 -13.06 -26.10
C LEU A 186 -0.82 -13.55 -27.06
N ALA A 187 -1.66 -12.66 -27.59
CA ALA A 187 -2.66 -13.02 -28.57
C ALA A 187 -2.02 -13.54 -29.87
N ALA A 188 -0.92 -12.93 -30.32
CA ALA A 188 -0.18 -13.40 -31.49
C ALA A 188 0.41 -14.81 -31.27
N ALA A 189 0.98 -15.07 -30.10
CA ALA A 189 1.47 -16.40 -29.73
C ALA A 189 0.33 -17.43 -29.72
N GLU A 190 -0.78 -17.13 -29.04
CA GLU A 190 -1.96 -18.02 -28.97
C GLU A 190 -2.52 -18.32 -30.37
N VAL A 191 -2.69 -17.32 -31.23
CA VAL A 191 -3.21 -17.51 -32.59
C VAL A 191 -2.27 -18.35 -33.45
N SER A 192 -0.97 -18.31 -33.19
CA SER A 192 0.02 -19.11 -33.92
C SER A 192 -0.02 -20.60 -33.53
N GLU A 193 -0.35 -20.91 -32.28
CA GLU A 193 -0.36 -22.27 -31.73
C GLU A 193 -1.76 -22.90 -31.72
N ASN A 194 -2.82 -22.08 -31.74
CA ASN A 194 -4.21 -22.51 -31.62
C ASN A 194 -5.02 -22.15 -32.88
N PRO A 195 -5.24 -23.12 -33.79
CA PRO A 195 -6.09 -22.92 -34.97
C PRO A 195 -7.54 -22.56 -34.66
N GLN A 196 -8.01 -22.76 -33.42
CA GLN A 196 -9.36 -22.45 -32.94
C GLN A 196 -9.44 -21.13 -32.15
N ALA A 197 -8.39 -20.30 -32.17
CA ALA A 197 -8.41 -19.01 -31.50
C ALA A 197 -9.61 -18.15 -31.94
N SER A 198 -10.22 -17.47 -30.96
CA SER A 198 -11.42 -16.65 -31.14
C SER A 198 -11.19 -15.46 -32.08
N GLU A 199 -12.27 -14.88 -32.61
CA GLU A 199 -12.19 -13.67 -33.45
C GLU A 199 -11.47 -12.54 -32.70
N ALA A 200 -11.83 -12.29 -31.44
CA ALA A 200 -11.19 -11.28 -30.61
C ALA A 200 -9.67 -11.49 -30.48
N LEU A 201 -9.24 -12.73 -30.24
CA LEU A 201 -7.81 -13.07 -30.15
C LEU A 201 -7.07 -12.83 -31.47
N ARG A 202 -7.67 -13.19 -32.60
CA ARG A 202 -7.10 -12.92 -33.93
C ARG A 202 -6.99 -11.44 -34.22
N GLU A 203 -7.97 -10.65 -33.77
CA GLU A 203 -7.92 -9.19 -33.91
C GLU A 203 -6.85 -8.57 -33.03
N PHE A 204 -6.70 -9.01 -31.78
CA PHE A 204 -5.58 -8.60 -30.92
C PHE A 204 -4.23 -8.97 -31.55
N ALA A 205 -4.08 -10.19 -32.06
CA ALA A 205 -2.86 -10.66 -32.73
C ALA A 205 -2.49 -9.83 -33.98
N ALA A 206 -3.50 -9.24 -34.63
CA ALA A 206 -3.31 -8.38 -35.81
C ALA A 206 -2.98 -6.92 -35.46
N VAL A 207 -3.06 -6.53 -34.18
CA VAL A 207 -2.63 -5.20 -33.73
C VAL A 207 -1.11 -5.12 -33.76
N ARG A 208 -0.57 -3.99 -34.22
CA ARG A 208 0.87 -3.74 -34.21
C ARG A 208 1.29 -3.36 -32.79
N PRO A 209 2.43 -3.85 -32.26
CA PRO A 209 2.89 -3.49 -30.91
C PRO A 209 2.97 -1.97 -30.67
N ASN A 210 3.39 -1.19 -31.66
CA ASN A 210 3.46 0.28 -31.53
C ASN A 210 2.09 0.99 -31.45
N ASP A 211 1.01 0.31 -31.86
CA ASP A 211 -0.36 0.82 -31.83
C ASP A 211 -1.20 0.08 -30.76
N ALA A 212 -0.54 -0.68 -29.88
CA ALA A 212 -1.20 -1.65 -29.02
C ALA A 212 -2.25 -1.02 -28.12
N GLU A 213 -1.93 0.08 -27.43
CA GLU A 213 -2.86 0.73 -26.50
C GLU A 213 -4.14 1.19 -27.21
N GLN A 214 -4.01 1.95 -28.30
CA GLN A 214 -5.18 2.51 -28.98
C GLN A 214 -5.99 1.42 -29.67
N ARG A 215 -5.36 0.59 -30.52
CA ARG A 215 -6.09 -0.40 -31.31
C ARG A 215 -6.50 -1.61 -30.49
N GLY A 216 -5.71 -2.00 -29.49
CA GLY A 216 -6.11 -3.03 -28.53
C GLY A 216 -7.32 -2.60 -27.72
N HIS A 217 -7.42 -1.33 -27.33
CA HIS A 217 -8.64 -0.79 -26.73
C HIS A 217 -9.83 -0.83 -27.70
N ASP A 218 -9.64 -0.48 -28.97
CA ASP A 218 -10.71 -0.58 -29.98
C ASP A 218 -11.23 -2.02 -30.12
N VAL A 219 -10.35 -3.03 -30.04
CA VAL A 219 -10.74 -4.46 -30.02
C VAL A 219 -11.53 -4.77 -28.74
N LEU A 220 -11.08 -4.32 -27.56
CA LEU A 220 -11.85 -4.49 -26.31
C LEU A 220 -13.25 -3.89 -26.42
N VAL A 221 -13.38 -2.70 -27.00
CA VAL A 221 -14.67 -2.03 -27.19
C VAL A 221 -15.55 -2.80 -28.18
N LYS A 222 -14.99 -3.22 -29.32
CA LYS A 222 -15.73 -3.98 -30.35
C LYS A 222 -16.34 -5.27 -29.78
N HIS A 223 -15.62 -5.94 -28.88
CA HIS A 223 -16.06 -7.21 -28.27
C HIS A 223 -16.73 -7.03 -26.90
N GLU A 224 -17.10 -5.80 -26.53
CA GLU A 224 -17.78 -5.49 -25.25
C GLU A 224 -16.99 -5.93 -23.99
N LEU A 225 -15.66 -6.01 -24.11
CA LEU A 225 -14.73 -6.37 -23.03
C LEU A 225 -14.13 -5.14 -22.34
N SER A 226 -14.44 -3.93 -22.81
CA SER A 226 -14.04 -2.69 -22.15
C SER A 226 -14.96 -2.39 -20.96
N CYS A 227 -14.44 -1.64 -19.99
CA CYS A 227 -15.27 -1.11 -18.92
C CYS A 227 -16.00 0.14 -19.46
N PRO A 228 -17.34 0.13 -19.61
CA PRO A 228 -18.12 1.22 -20.21
C PRO A 228 -18.32 2.38 -19.22
N VAL A 229 -17.25 2.82 -18.58
CA VAL A 229 -17.25 3.96 -17.66
C VAL A 229 -16.81 5.20 -18.43
N GLU A 230 -17.70 6.19 -18.48
CA GLU A 230 -17.48 7.43 -19.22
C GLU A 230 -16.32 8.24 -18.63
N ILE A 231 -15.40 8.67 -19.50
CA ILE A 231 -14.35 9.64 -19.18
C ILE A 231 -14.86 11.03 -19.55
N ASN A 232 -15.17 11.83 -18.53
CA ASN A 232 -15.61 13.20 -18.70
C ASN A 232 -14.41 14.15 -18.86
N LYS A 233 -14.70 15.38 -19.32
CA LYS A 233 -13.72 16.44 -19.55
C LYS A 233 -14.15 17.74 -18.88
N VAL A 234 -13.21 18.46 -18.28
CA VAL A 234 -13.47 19.77 -17.63
C VAL A 234 -12.38 20.79 -17.96
N ASP A 235 -12.76 22.05 -18.12
CA ASP A 235 -11.81 23.15 -18.25
C ASP A 235 -11.41 23.64 -16.86
N LEU A 236 -10.14 23.45 -16.47
CA LEU A 236 -9.63 23.87 -15.16
C LEU A 236 -9.11 25.31 -15.15
N SER A 237 -8.79 25.86 -16.33
CA SER A 237 -8.53 27.28 -16.55
C SER A 237 -8.61 27.65 -18.04
N ASP A 238 -8.55 28.94 -18.35
CA ASP A 238 -8.56 29.45 -19.73
C ASP A 238 -7.31 29.05 -20.54
N THR A 239 -6.26 28.60 -19.87
CA THR A 239 -5.03 28.18 -20.55
C THR A 239 -5.28 26.89 -21.32
N LYS A 240 -4.95 26.86 -22.62
CA LYS A 240 -5.15 25.71 -23.53
C LYS A 240 -4.72 24.35 -22.94
N ARG A 241 -3.64 24.30 -22.17
CA ARG A 241 -3.10 23.06 -21.57
C ARG A 241 -3.99 22.46 -20.46
N PHE A 242 -4.92 23.26 -19.93
CA PHE A 242 -5.81 22.92 -18.82
C PHE A 242 -7.27 22.82 -19.26
N LYS A 243 -7.52 22.94 -20.57
CA LYS A 243 -8.81 22.64 -21.17
C LYS A 243 -8.97 21.15 -21.39
N ASN A 244 -10.21 20.68 -21.32
CA ASN A 244 -10.58 19.29 -21.54
C ASN A 244 -9.82 18.29 -20.65
N TRP A 245 -9.57 18.65 -19.38
CA TRP A 245 -8.88 17.79 -18.44
C TRP A 245 -9.72 16.53 -18.16
N PRO A 246 -9.15 15.32 -18.30
CA PRO A 246 -9.90 14.08 -18.14
C PRO A 246 -10.14 13.76 -16.66
N TYR A 247 -11.36 13.31 -16.37
CA TYR A 247 -11.72 12.77 -15.07
C TYR A 247 -12.85 11.75 -15.24
N ILE A 248 -13.05 10.92 -14.22
CA ILE A 248 -14.12 9.93 -14.17
C ILE A 248 -14.93 10.24 -12.91
N LYS A 249 -16.22 10.52 -13.07
CA LYS A 249 -17.11 10.71 -11.93
C LYS A 249 -17.22 9.44 -11.09
N PHE A 250 -17.27 9.59 -9.78
CA PHE A 250 -17.57 8.45 -8.91
C PHE A 250 -19.03 8.02 -9.11
N SER A 251 -19.94 8.94 -9.45
CA SER A 251 -21.33 8.58 -9.81
C SER A 251 -21.41 7.63 -11.00
N THR A 252 -20.56 7.80 -12.02
CA THR A 252 -20.47 6.88 -13.16
C THR A 252 -19.97 5.50 -12.73
N TRP A 253 -18.98 5.43 -11.83
CA TRP A 253 -18.55 4.16 -11.24
C TRP A 253 -19.67 3.46 -10.47
N VAL A 254 -20.41 4.22 -9.63
CA VAL A 254 -21.54 3.70 -8.86
C VAL A 254 -22.64 3.16 -9.78
N LYS A 255 -22.99 3.91 -10.84
CA LYS A 255 -23.98 3.48 -11.85
C LYS A 255 -23.56 2.16 -12.49
N TYR A 256 -22.33 2.09 -12.98
CA TYR A 256 -21.79 0.88 -13.61
C TYR A 256 -21.81 -0.33 -12.66
N LEU A 257 -21.39 -0.13 -11.41
CA LEU A 257 -21.39 -1.21 -10.41
C LEU A 257 -22.81 -1.64 -10.05
N LEU A 258 -23.76 -0.71 -9.99
CA LEU A 258 -25.17 -1.00 -9.72
C LEU A 258 -25.77 -1.83 -10.86
N ASP A 259 -25.62 -1.38 -12.11
CA ASP A 259 -26.20 -2.06 -13.28
C ASP A 259 -25.57 -3.43 -13.54
N SER A 260 -24.28 -3.57 -13.23
CA SER A 260 -23.57 -4.86 -13.36
C SER A 260 -23.71 -5.78 -12.14
N GLY A 261 -24.54 -5.42 -11.16
CA GLY A 261 -24.78 -6.24 -9.96
C GLY A 261 -23.59 -6.37 -9.02
N ARG A 262 -22.54 -5.54 -9.17
CA ARG A 262 -21.28 -5.63 -8.40
C ARG A 262 -21.17 -4.63 -7.26
N LEU A 263 -22.11 -3.68 -7.14
CA LEU A 263 -22.08 -2.61 -6.15
C LEU A 263 -21.89 -3.12 -4.72
N ALA A 264 -22.74 -4.07 -4.29
CA ALA A 264 -22.69 -4.65 -2.95
C ALA A 264 -21.34 -5.29 -2.64
N GLN A 265 -20.76 -6.00 -3.61
CA GLN A 265 -19.50 -6.70 -3.43
C GLN A 265 -18.31 -5.74 -3.36
N GLN A 266 -18.29 -4.72 -4.23
CA GLN A 266 -17.11 -3.86 -4.35
C GLN A 266 -17.08 -2.71 -3.36
N LEU A 267 -18.23 -2.12 -3.01
CA LEU A 267 -18.28 -0.99 -2.06
C LEU A 267 -18.61 -1.41 -0.62
N CYS A 268 -19.22 -2.59 -0.43
CA CYS A 268 -19.66 -3.03 0.90
C CYS A 268 -19.14 -4.41 1.32
N ALA A 269 -18.46 -5.15 0.44
CA ALA A 269 -18.06 -6.54 0.65
C ALA A 269 -19.24 -7.41 1.13
N CYS A 270 -20.34 -7.34 0.37
CA CYS A 270 -21.55 -8.13 0.54
C CYS A 270 -21.77 -9.01 -0.70
N ALA A 271 -22.53 -10.10 -0.55
CA ALA A 271 -22.85 -10.99 -1.67
C ALA A 271 -23.86 -10.34 -2.64
N ASP A 272 -24.80 -9.56 -2.10
CA ASP A 272 -25.95 -9.01 -2.81
C ASP A 272 -26.45 -7.71 -2.16
N LEU A 273 -27.42 -7.04 -2.80
CA LEU A 273 -28.00 -5.80 -2.31
C LEU A 273 -28.81 -5.99 -1.01
N GLN A 274 -29.41 -7.15 -0.79
CA GLN A 274 -30.19 -7.41 0.43
C GLN A 274 -29.27 -7.47 1.67
N SER A 275 -28.19 -8.24 1.58
CA SER A 275 -27.15 -8.30 2.61
C SER A 275 -26.44 -6.96 2.79
N MET A 276 -26.29 -6.17 1.71
CA MET A 276 -25.82 -4.79 1.79
C MET A 276 -26.73 -3.91 2.66
N GLN A 277 -28.04 -3.89 2.43
CA GLN A 277 -28.98 -3.09 3.22
C GLN A 277 -28.87 -3.38 4.72
N VAL A 278 -28.88 -4.67 5.09
CA VAL A 278 -28.77 -5.10 6.50
C VAL A 278 -27.43 -4.66 7.10
N LYS A 279 -26.34 -4.77 6.34
CA LYS A 279 -25.00 -4.34 6.80
C LYS A 279 -24.90 -2.83 6.94
N LEU A 280 -25.50 -2.07 6.03
CA LEU A 280 -25.54 -0.60 6.08
C LEU A 280 -26.35 -0.10 7.27
N GLN A 281 -27.50 -0.72 7.56
CA GLN A 281 -28.27 -0.39 8.76
C GLN A 281 -27.46 -0.57 10.04
N GLU A 282 -26.76 -1.69 10.19
CA GLU A 282 -25.88 -1.92 11.34
C GLU A 282 -24.70 -0.93 11.36
N PHE A 283 -24.11 -0.62 10.19
CA PHE A 283 -23.03 0.35 10.09
C PHE A 283 -23.48 1.72 10.61
N TRP A 284 -24.59 2.23 10.10
CA TRP A 284 -25.09 3.55 10.48
C TRP A 284 -25.55 3.61 11.93
N LEU A 285 -26.16 2.53 12.44
CA LEU A 285 -26.51 2.41 13.86
C LEU A 285 -25.28 2.54 14.77
N ARG A 286 -24.16 1.92 14.39
CA ARG A 286 -22.89 2.06 15.15
C ARG A 286 -22.23 3.41 14.94
N TYR A 287 -22.33 3.97 13.74
CA TYR A 287 -21.76 5.27 13.43
C TYR A 287 -22.47 6.38 14.23
N GLU A 288 -23.79 6.30 14.39
CA GLU A 288 -24.58 7.23 15.22
C GLU A 288 -24.17 7.19 16.70
N ALA A 289 -23.79 6.01 17.20
CA ALA A 289 -23.27 5.89 18.56
C ALA A 289 -21.88 6.54 18.75
N ILE A 290 -21.13 6.74 17.66
CA ILE A 290 -19.80 7.37 17.67
C ILE A 290 -19.90 8.88 17.42
N ASP A 291 -20.72 9.28 16.46
CA ASP A 291 -20.91 10.66 16.02
C ASP A 291 -22.40 10.96 15.84
N PRO A 292 -23.15 11.15 16.94
CA PRO A 292 -24.60 11.34 16.91
C PRO A 292 -25.01 12.66 16.23
N GLU A 293 -24.09 13.61 16.12
CA GLU A 293 -24.32 14.94 15.54
C GLU A 293 -24.01 14.99 14.03
N HIS A 294 -23.58 13.88 13.43
CA HIS A 294 -23.34 13.82 11.99
C HIS A 294 -24.63 14.14 11.22
N GLN A 295 -24.58 15.07 10.26
CA GLN A 295 -25.79 15.64 9.66
C GLN A 295 -26.59 14.64 8.81
N ILE A 296 -25.99 13.48 8.46
CA ILE A 296 -26.70 12.37 7.82
C ILE A 296 -27.89 11.86 8.65
N PHE A 297 -27.84 11.97 9.98
CA PHE A 297 -28.93 11.53 10.86
C PHE A 297 -30.09 12.53 10.85
N ALA A 298 -29.80 13.83 10.79
CA ALA A 298 -30.82 14.84 10.54
C ALA A 298 -31.48 14.64 9.16
N MET A 299 -30.72 14.24 8.14
CA MET A 299 -31.27 13.88 6.82
C MET A 299 -32.18 12.65 6.89
N ARG A 300 -31.78 11.60 7.64
CA ARG A 300 -32.62 10.43 7.89
C ARG A 300 -33.93 10.82 8.57
N ASP A 301 -33.85 11.61 9.64
CA ASP A 301 -35.00 11.98 10.47
C ASP A 301 -35.97 12.90 9.72
N ALA A 302 -35.45 13.73 8.80
CA ALA A 302 -36.24 14.51 7.86
C ALA A 302 -36.85 13.68 6.71
N GLY A 303 -36.54 12.37 6.64
CA GLY A 303 -37.01 11.48 5.58
C GLY A 303 -36.37 11.73 4.21
N THR A 304 -35.29 12.52 4.14
CA THR A 304 -34.61 12.81 2.86
C THR A 304 -33.74 11.64 2.42
N VAL A 305 -33.22 10.84 3.36
CA VAL A 305 -32.41 9.64 3.07
C VAL A 305 -32.87 8.41 3.84
N ASP A 306 -32.77 7.25 3.19
CA ASP A 306 -32.91 5.94 3.85
C ASP A 306 -31.52 5.30 3.98
N LEU A 307 -31.01 5.21 5.21
CA LEU A 307 -29.66 4.76 5.50
C LEU A 307 -29.35 3.33 5.04
N LYS A 308 -30.36 2.50 4.78
CA LYS A 308 -30.14 1.16 4.19
C LYS A 308 -29.69 1.22 2.73
N TRP A 309 -29.76 2.39 2.10
CA TRP A 309 -29.34 2.67 0.72
C TRP A 309 -28.23 3.74 0.62
N VAL A 310 -27.70 4.20 1.77
CA VAL A 310 -26.59 5.16 1.81
C VAL A 310 -25.29 4.42 2.08
N ILE A 311 -24.41 4.37 1.08
CA ILE A 311 -23.11 3.70 1.14
C ILE A 311 -22.06 4.67 1.72
N PRO A 312 -21.42 4.35 2.85
CA PRO A 312 -20.32 5.14 3.37
C PRO A 312 -19.06 4.94 2.52
N VAL A 313 -18.42 6.03 2.11
CA VAL A 313 -17.20 6.01 1.31
C VAL A 313 -16.14 6.95 1.85
N TYR A 314 -14.88 6.65 1.52
CA TYR A 314 -13.76 7.56 1.73
C TYR A 314 -13.11 7.88 0.39
N SER A 315 -12.66 9.11 0.23
CA SER A 315 -11.68 9.44 -0.79
C SER A 315 -10.29 9.08 -0.28
N HIS A 316 -9.39 8.78 -1.20
CA HIS A 316 -7.98 8.54 -0.92
C HIS A 316 -7.12 9.36 -1.87
N SER A 317 -6.18 10.09 -1.30
CA SER A 317 -5.24 10.94 -2.02
C SER A 317 -3.82 10.50 -1.75
N ASP A 318 -3.04 10.38 -2.81
CA ASP A 318 -1.66 9.93 -2.74
C ASP A 318 -0.76 10.74 -3.69
N GLU A 319 0.53 10.79 -3.38
CA GLU A 319 1.58 11.41 -4.19
C GLU A 319 2.63 10.37 -4.62
N GLY A 320 2.38 9.77 -5.77
CA GLY A 320 3.29 8.81 -6.39
C GLY A 320 4.42 9.44 -7.20
N ARG A 321 5.31 8.59 -7.71
CA ARG A 321 6.33 8.96 -8.71
C ARG A 321 6.14 8.10 -9.96
N GLY A 322 5.94 8.72 -11.11
CA GLY A 322 5.82 8.00 -12.38
C GLY A 322 7.18 7.58 -12.96
N HIS A 323 7.17 6.95 -14.15
CA HIS A 323 8.35 6.40 -14.86
C HIS A 323 9.55 7.36 -14.97
N LYS A 324 9.33 8.69 -15.00
CA LYS A 324 10.41 9.71 -15.03
C LYS A 324 10.74 10.31 -13.67
N LYS A 325 10.40 9.62 -12.57
CA LYS A 325 10.49 10.11 -11.18
C LYS A 325 9.73 11.42 -10.95
N GLN A 326 8.82 11.78 -11.87
CA GLN A 326 7.99 12.97 -11.74
C GLN A 326 6.89 12.66 -10.73
N ALA A 327 6.78 13.52 -9.72
CA ALA A 327 5.72 13.42 -8.74
C ALA A 327 4.36 13.69 -9.40
N PHE A 328 3.37 12.87 -9.09
CA PHE A 328 2.00 13.07 -9.51
C PHE A 328 1.07 12.85 -8.32
N TRP A 329 -0.02 13.59 -8.33
CA TRP A 329 -1.12 13.46 -7.40
C TRP A 329 -2.20 12.57 -8.01
N LEU A 330 -2.84 11.76 -7.19
CA LEU A 330 -4.01 10.96 -7.58
C LEU A 330 -5.12 11.10 -6.54
N LEU A 331 -6.35 11.02 -7.00
CA LEU A 331 -7.55 10.92 -6.16
C LEU A 331 -8.39 9.72 -6.61
N SER A 332 -8.73 8.87 -5.65
CA SER A 332 -9.65 7.76 -5.82
C SER A 332 -10.69 7.75 -4.71
N THR A 333 -11.75 6.97 -4.90
CA THR A 333 -12.77 6.69 -3.88
C THR A 333 -12.83 5.21 -3.60
N HIS A 334 -13.10 4.83 -2.35
CA HIS A 334 -13.30 3.44 -1.97
C HIS A 334 -14.38 3.34 -0.89
N GLY A 335 -15.00 2.16 -0.74
CA GLY A 335 -15.96 1.90 0.33
C GLY A 335 -15.34 2.10 1.72
N ALA A 336 -16.11 2.57 2.70
CA ALA A 336 -15.70 2.51 4.10
C ALA A 336 -15.71 1.05 4.61
N LEU A 337 -16.57 0.23 4.02
CA LEU A 337 -16.70 -1.20 4.26
C LEU A 337 -15.92 -1.99 3.21
N GLY A 338 -15.26 -3.06 3.64
CA GLY A 338 -14.44 -3.90 2.77
C GLY A 338 -14.36 -5.34 3.21
N ARG A 339 -13.55 -6.13 2.49
CA ARG A 339 -13.38 -7.58 2.72
C ARG A 339 -12.60 -7.89 4.00
N GLY A 340 -11.76 -6.97 4.45
CA GLY A 340 -10.88 -7.14 5.61
C GLY A 340 -9.41 -7.10 5.24
N THR A 341 -8.59 -7.57 6.17
CA THR A 341 -7.19 -7.91 5.96
C THR A 341 -7.04 -9.43 5.84
N ARG A 342 -5.91 -9.91 5.33
CA ARG A 342 -5.59 -11.36 5.30
C ARG A 342 -5.72 -11.98 6.69
N ALA A 343 -5.27 -11.26 7.73
CA ALA A 343 -5.39 -11.70 9.12
C ALA A 343 -6.84 -11.73 9.64
N PHE A 344 -7.68 -10.81 9.18
CA PHE A 344 -9.11 -10.78 9.51
C PHE A 344 -9.84 -11.98 8.92
N LEU A 345 -9.60 -12.26 7.63
CA LEU A 345 -10.18 -13.39 6.89
C LEU A 345 -9.69 -14.74 7.42
N LYS A 346 -8.39 -14.89 7.67
CA LYS A 346 -7.82 -16.12 8.26
C LYS A 346 -8.43 -16.47 9.61
N LYS A 347 -8.83 -15.46 10.39
CA LYS A 347 -9.51 -15.64 11.68
C LYS A 347 -11.04 -15.78 11.53
N SER A 348 -11.56 -15.84 10.30
CA SER A 348 -12.99 -15.91 9.98
C SER A 348 -13.82 -14.82 10.67
N LYS A 349 -13.24 -13.63 10.88
CA LYS A 349 -13.94 -12.52 11.54
C LYS A 349 -15.07 -11.95 10.68
N ASP A 350 -14.97 -12.12 9.36
CA ASP A 350 -15.99 -11.80 8.36
C ASP A 350 -17.26 -12.65 8.53
N LYS A 351 -17.13 -13.86 9.09
CA LYS A 351 -18.24 -14.81 9.28
C LYS A 351 -18.93 -14.68 10.64
N LEU A 352 -18.46 -13.77 11.49
CA LEU A 352 -19.10 -13.53 12.79
C LEU A 352 -20.50 -12.95 12.60
N PRO A 353 -21.44 -13.23 13.53
CA PRO A 353 -22.76 -12.59 13.53
C PRO A 353 -22.61 -11.07 13.42
N LEU A 354 -23.45 -10.43 12.61
CA LEU A 354 -23.32 -9.03 12.21
C LEU A 354 -23.05 -8.09 13.39
N LYS A 355 -23.82 -8.22 14.49
CA LYS A 355 -23.66 -7.45 15.74
C LYS A 355 -22.30 -7.56 16.42
N ARG A 356 -21.53 -8.61 16.14
CA ARG A 356 -20.17 -8.87 16.66
C ARG A 356 -19.10 -8.77 15.58
N ASN A 357 -19.49 -8.55 14.32
CA ASN A 357 -18.58 -8.41 13.21
C ASN A 357 -17.99 -7.00 13.21
N GLY A 358 -16.67 -6.86 13.28
CA GLY A 358 -15.98 -5.56 13.32
C GLY A 358 -15.97 -4.79 12.00
N PHE A 359 -16.61 -5.31 10.95
CA PHE A 359 -16.49 -4.90 9.55
C PHE A 359 -15.06 -5.01 9.00
N GLY A 360 -14.96 -5.44 7.75
CA GLY A 360 -13.67 -5.54 7.08
C GLY A 360 -13.21 -4.19 6.54
N LEU A 361 -11.90 -3.96 6.51
CA LEU A 361 -11.24 -2.86 5.81
C LEU A 361 -11.03 -3.19 4.32
N ASN A 362 -10.82 -2.20 3.46
CA ASN A 362 -10.52 -2.41 2.03
C ASN A 362 -9.02 -2.67 1.77
N PHE A 363 -8.48 -3.73 2.37
CA PHE A 363 -7.07 -4.14 2.21
C PHE A 363 -6.89 -5.52 1.57
N CYS A 364 -7.99 -6.15 1.13
CA CYS A 364 -7.97 -7.43 0.42
C CYS A 364 -8.82 -7.31 -0.84
N GLY A 365 -8.29 -7.83 -1.93
CA GLY A 365 -8.82 -7.61 -3.28
C GLY A 365 -7.84 -6.84 -4.14
N HIS A 366 -8.15 -6.72 -5.42
CA HIS A 366 -7.34 -5.97 -6.37
C HIS A 366 -7.61 -4.47 -6.21
N THR A 367 -6.60 -3.62 -6.42
CA THR A 367 -6.79 -2.16 -6.32
C THR A 367 -7.84 -1.67 -7.31
N TRP A 368 -7.95 -2.30 -8.48
CA TRP A 368 -8.91 -1.93 -9.53
C TRP A 368 -10.37 -2.23 -9.16
N THR A 369 -10.60 -3.09 -8.16
CA THR A 369 -11.95 -3.45 -7.69
C THR A 369 -12.29 -2.78 -6.36
N THR A 370 -11.31 -2.15 -5.72
CA THR A 370 -11.46 -1.53 -4.40
C THR A 370 -11.25 -0.02 -4.41
N ASN A 371 -10.54 0.52 -5.41
CA ASN A 371 -10.24 1.95 -5.54
C ASN A 371 -10.68 2.45 -6.91
N PHE A 372 -11.67 3.34 -6.92
CA PHE A 372 -12.28 3.92 -8.11
C PHE A 372 -11.62 5.26 -8.41
N LEU A 373 -10.82 5.31 -9.47
CA LEU A 373 -10.06 6.51 -9.86
C LEU A 373 -11.00 7.64 -10.28
N PHE A 374 -10.76 8.83 -9.75
CA PHE A 374 -11.39 10.07 -10.22
C PHE A 374 -10.51 10.78 -11.26
N SER A 375 -9.28 11.15 -10.87
CA SER A 375 -8.33 11.80 -11.78
C SER A 375 -6.91 11.73 -11.21
N CYS A 376 -5.93 12.06 -12.05
CA CYS A 376 -4.53 12.21 -11.66
C CYS A 376 -3.95 13.48 -12.27
N MET A 377 -2.95 14.08 -11.60
CA MET A 377 -2.31 15.32 -12.06
C MET A 377 -0.83 15.35 -11.73
N LEU A 378 0.02 15.65 -12.71
CA LEU A 378 1.45 15.84 -12.46
C LEU A 378 1.68 17.06 -11.56
N ARG A 379 2.56 16.93 -10.56
CA ARG A 379 2.88 18.01 -9.61
C ARG A 379 3.31 19.30 -10.29
N LYS A 380 3.99 19.21 -11.44
CA LYS A 380 4.44 20.39 -12.20
C LYS A 380 3.30 21.32 -12.63
N PHE A 381 2.07 20.81 -12.72
CA PHE A 381 0.92 21.56 -13.18
C PHE A 381 0.32 22.45 -12.10
N PHE A 382 0.22 21.95 -10.87
CA PHE A 382 -0.36 22.69 -9.73
C PHE A 382 0.69 23.26 -8.76
N LYS A 383 2.00 23.00 -8.96
CA LYS A 383 3.05 23.54 -8.10
C LYS A 383 3.11 25.08 -8.11
N LYS A 384 2.88 25.70 -9.26
CA LYS A 384 2.92 27.16 -9.43
C LYS A 384 1.56 27.82 -9.19
N ASP A 385 0.50 27.07 -9.45
CA ASP A 385 -0.87 27.52 -9.39
C ASP A 385 -1.71 26.42 -8.73
N PRO A 386 -1.83 26.43 -7.38
CA PRO A 386 -2.60 25.45 -6.63
C PRO A 386 -4.09 25.44 -7.03
N GLU A 387 -4.62 26.55 -7.55
CA GLU A 387 -6.04 26.67 -7.91
C GLU A 387 -6.44 25.65 -8.98
N ILE A 388 -5.52 25.25 -9.86
CA ILE A 388 -5.77 24.19 -10.85
C ILE A 388 -6.16 22.87 -10.17
N LEU A 389 -5.48 22.51 -9.08
CA LEU A 389 -5.82 21.30 -8.32
C LEU A 389 -7.15 21.49 -7.59
N HIS A 390 -7.38 22.65 -6.98
CA HIS A 390 -8.60 22.94 -6.23
C HIS A 390 -9.85 22.98 -7.11
N SER A 391 -9.75 23.54 -8.32
CA SER A 391 -10.82 23.50 -9.33
C SER A 391 -11.18 22.06 -9.69
N LEU A 392 -10.19 21.18 -9.86
CA LEU A 392 -10.41 19.77 -10.15
C LEU A 392 -11.04 19.04 -8.95
N VAL A 393 -10.60 19.33 -7.73
CA VAL A 393 -11.19 18.78 -6.50
C VAL A 393 -12.63 19.28 -6.28
N GLY A 394 -12.95 20.51 -6.67
CA GLY A 394 -14.33 21.03 -6.64
C GLY A 394 -15.26 20.35 -7.66
N VAL A 395 -14.72 19.76 -8.74
CA VAL A 395 -15.50 18.87 -9.62
C VAL A 395 -15.83 17.57 -8.90
N TYR A 396 -14.86 17.01 -8.16
CA TYR A 396 -15.08 15.81 -7.35
C TYR A 396 -16.11 16.05 -6.24
N ALA A 397 -15.98 17.14 -5.49
CA ALA A 397 -16.87 17.45 -4.37
C ALA A 397 -18.33 17.60 -4.81
N ARG A 398 -18.59 18.30 -5.93
CA ARG A 398 -19.94 18.42 -6.51
C ARG A 398 -20.52 17.08 -6.96
N ASP A 399 -19.69 16.16 -7.48
CA ASP A 399 -20.14 14.80 -7.80
C ASP A 399 -20.52 14.01 -6.53
N MET A 400 -19.75 14.17 -5.45
CA MET A 400 -20.05 13.56 -4.15
C MET A 400 -21.32 14.14 -3.49
N GLU A 401 -21.54 15.44 -3.62
CA GLU A 401 -22.76 16.12 -3.14
C GLU A 401 -23.98 15.61 -3.91
N ASP A 402 -23.91 15.56 -5.24
CA ASP A 402 -24.98 15.03 -6.09
C ASP A 402 -25.29 13.56 -5.77
N LEU A 403 -24.24 12.75 -5.55
CA LEU A 403 -24.37 11.36 -5.10
C LEU A 403 -25.07 11.19 -3.76
N LEU A 404 -24.96 12.17 -2.86
CA LEU A 404 -25.63 12.14 -1.57
C LEU A 404 -27.08 12.61 -1.69
N LEU A 405 -27.31 13.75 -2.33
CA LEU A 405 -28.62 14.40 -2.40
C LEU A 405 -29.55 13.66 -3.38
N ASN A 406 -29.09 13.45 -4.60
CA ASN A 406 -29.86 12.90 -5.71
C ASN A 406 -29.62 11.40 -5.89
N GLY A 407 -28.43 10.90 -5.56
CA GLY A 407 -28.09 9.49 -5.69
C GLY A 407 -28.05 9.00 -7.14
N VAL A 408 -27.91 7.69 -7.31
CA VAL A 408 -27.82 7.01 -8.61
C VAL A 408 -28.89 5.94 -8.68
N SER A 409 -29.67 5.97 -9.76
CA SER A 409 -30.68 4.94 -10.03
C SER A 409 -30.14 3.88 -10.98
N SER A 410 -30.55 2.62 -10.80
CA SER A 410 -30.32 1.53 -11.75
C SER A 410 -30.97 1.85 -13.10
N THR A 411 -30.52 1.20 -14.18
CA THR A 411 -31.07 1.43 -15.54
C THR A 411 -32.59 1.18 -15.62
N ASP A 412 -33.11 0.25 -14.83
CA ASP A 412 -34.54 -0.04 -14.73
C ASP A 412 -35.32 0.93 -13.80
N GLY A 413 -34.62 1.85 -13.11
CA GLY A 413 -35.21 2.81 -12.17
C GLY A 413 -35.72 2.19 -10.86
N LEU A 414 -35.52 0.89 -10.63
CA LEU A 414 -36.08 0.19 -9.46
C LEU A 414 -35.28 0.42 -8.18
N ILE A 415 -33.99 0.69 -8.31
CA ILE A 415 -33.06 0.79 -7.19
C ILE A 415 -32.36 2.13 -7.25
N GLN A 416 -32.47 2.90 -6.18
CA GLN A 416 -31.71 4.14 -6.01
C GLN A 416 -30.76 3.98 -4.82
N VAL A 417 -29.48 4.26 -5.06
CA VAL A 417 -28.43 4.24 -4.04
C VAL A 417 -27.81 5.61 -3.90
N ARG A 418 -27.31 5.91 -2.70
CA ARG A 418 -26.60 7.15 -2.39
C ARG A 418 -25.24 6.84 -1.81
N CYS A 419 -24.32 7.79 -1.87
CA CYS A 419 -23.02 7.68 -1.23
C CYS A 419 -22.83 8.83 -0.25
N CYS A 420 -22.33 8.53 0.96
CA CYS A 420 -21.97 9.55 1.95
C CYS A 420 -20.43 9.59 2.08
N HIS A 421 -19.84 10.75 1.77
CA HIS A 421 -18.41 10.95 1.87
C HIS A 421 -17.99 11.22 3.33
N LEU A 422 -17.42 10.22 4.00
CA LEU A 422 -17.10 10.28 5.43
C LEU A 422 -15.74 10.91 5.74
N GLY A 423 -14.93 11.18 4.72
CA GLY A 423 -13.59 11.72 4.91
C GLY A 423 -12.65 11.45 3.75
N THR A 424 -11.50 12.13 3.81
CA THR A 424 -10.41 11.95 2.85
C THR A 424 -9.18 11.40 3.54
N LYS A 425 -8.67 10.28 3.03
CA LYS A 425 -7.46 9.61 3.51
C LYS A 425 -6.25 10.04 2.69
N GLY A 426 -5.09 10.12 3.31
CA GLY A 426 -3.85 10.34 2.60
C GLY A 426 -2.65 10.53 3.50
N ASP A 427 -1.48 10.64 2.88
CA ASP A 427 -0.28 11.09 3.55
C ASP A 427 -0.37 12.59 3.90
N LEU A 428 0.45 13.04 4.86
CA LEU A 428 0.41 14.45 5.29
C LEU A 428 0.65 15.44 4.15
N PRO A 429 1.61 15.23 3.23
CA PRO A 429 1.78 16.10 2.07
C PRO A 429 0.55 16.22 1.16
N ALA A 430 -0.16 15.13 0.86
CA ALA A 430 -1.34 15.15 0.02
C ALA A 430 -2.50 15.86 0.72
N LEU A 431 -2.76 15.51 1.99
CA LEU A 431 -3.81 16.13 2.80
C LEU A 431 -3.59 17.64 2.96
N ALA A 432 -2.34 18.07 3.19
CA ALA A 432 -2.00 19.49 3.29
C ALA A 432 -2.38 20.28 2.03
N LYS A 433 -2.15 19.70 0.85
CA LYS A 433 -2.49 20.34 -0.43
C LYS A 433 -4.00 20.30 -0.68
N LEU A 434 -4.66 19.18 -0.42
CA LEU A 434 -6.11 19.07 -0.58
C LEU A 434 -6.88 20.01 0.34
N GLY A 435 -6.46 20.08 1.60
CA GLY A 435 -7.11 20.85 2.64
C GLY A 435 -6.70 22.31 2.69
N ARG A 436 -5.87 22.83 1.76
CA ARG A 436 -5.30 24.19 1.85
C ARG A 436 -4.76 24.49 3.25
N MET A 437 -4.05 23.53 3.84
CA MET A 437 -3.75 23.58 5.27
C MET A 437 -2.66 24.60 5.57
N ASN A 438 -2.92 25.46 6.55
CA ASN A 438 -1.98 26.46 7.06
C ASN A 438 -1.04 25.85 8.09
N HIS A 439 -1.54 24.88 8.84
CA HIS A 439 -0.76 24.12 9.79
C HIS A 439 -0.38 22.77 9.19
N THR A 440 0.90 22.63 8.85
CA THR A 440 1.42 21.40 8.24
C THR A 440 2.70 20.96 8.93
N PHE A 441 3.01 19.67 8.86
CA PHE A 441 4.29 19.14 9.33
C PHE A 441 5.50 19.83 8.66
N GLY A 442 5.30 20.47 7.51
CA GLY A 442 6.33 21.27 6.83
C GLY A 442 6.72 22.53 7.61
N ASN A 443 5.87 23.00 8.51
CA ASN A 443 6.08 24.21 9.32
C ASN A 443 6.98 23.97 10.54
N VAL A 444 7.38 22.73 10.81
CA VAL A 444 8.20 22.39 11.97
C VAL A 444 9.44 23.30 12.02
N PRO A 445 9.65 24.05 13.12
CA PRO A 445 10.83 24.89 13.28
C PRO A 445 12.12 24.08 13.13
N LYS A 446 12.96 24.45 12.15
CA LYS A 446 14.23 23.76 11.87
C LYS A 446 15.44 24.39 12.59
N LYS A 447 15.23 25.53 13.25
CA LYS A 447 16.26 26.31 13.94
C LYS A 447 15.73 26.67 15.33
N ALA A 448 16.64 26.89 16.27
CA ALA A 448 16.30 27.28 17.65
C ALA A 448 15.54 28.61 17.75
N ALA A 449 15.62 29.46 16.72
CA ALA A 449 14.82 30.67 16.58
C ALA A 449 14.38 30.85 15.12
N SER A 450 13.08 31.11 14.92
CA SER A 450 12.47 31.50 13.66
C SER A 450 12.34 33.03 13.59
N LYS A 451 12.33 33.62 12.37
CA LYS A 451 12.03 35.05 12.22
C LYS A 451 10.54 35.36 12.42
N LYS A 452 9.68 34.39 12.10
CA LYS A 452 8.24 34.43 12.28
C LYS A 452 7.87 33.25 13.18
N PRO A 453 7.21 33.47 14.33
CA PRO A 453 6.73 32.40 15.18
C PRO A 453 5.93 31.38 14.37
N CYS A 454 6.19 30.09 14.58
CA CYS A 454 5.39 29.02 13.99
C CYS A 454 3.96 29.09 14.55
N GLU A 455 2.97 29.13 13.67
CA GLU A 455 1.55 29.20 14.06
C GLU A 455 0.98 27.82 14.43
N GLY A 456 1.62 26.75 13.94
CA GLY A 456 1.32 25.36 14.25
C GLY A 456 1.77 24.40 13.16
N ILE A 457 1.86 23.12 13.50
CA ILE A 457 2.34 22.04 12.61
C ILE A 457 1.30 20.95 12.34
N CYS A 458 0.14 21.01 13.01
CA CYS A 458 -0.95 20.06 12.88
C CYS A 458 -2.22 20.81 12.49
N TRP A 459 -3.00 20.32 11.53
CA TRP A 459 -4.27 20.95 11.15
C TRP A 459 -5.38 20.66 12.17
N MET A 460 -5.24 19.60 12.97
CA MET A 460 -6.26 19.18 13.93
C MET A 460 -6.18 19.98 15.23
N CYS A 461 -5.00 20.53 15.58
CA CYS A 461 -4.76 21.20 16.86
C CYS A 461 -3.70 22.30 16.74
N CYS A 462 -3.42 22.99 17.84
CA CYS A 462 -2.41 24.05 17.89
C CYS A 462 -0.99 23.55 18.20
N ALA A 463 -0.71 22.24 18.06
CA ALA A 463 0.60 21.69 18.32
C ALA A 463 1.70 22.37 17.49
N GLY A 464 2.83 22.66 18.13
CA GLY A 464 4.01 23.28 17.52
C GLY A 464 3.93 24.80 17.36
N ARG A 465 2.88 25.42 17.92
CA ARG A 465 2.76 26.88 17.96
C ARG A 465 3.82 27.48 18.88
N GLU A 466 4.63 28.39 18.36
CA GLU A 466 5.61 29.16 19.12
C GLU A 466 4.93 30.31 19.87
N SER A 467 5.51 30.75 20.99
CA SER A 467 4.99 31.90 21.74
C SER A 467 5.08 33.16 20.90
N ASN A 468 4.04 33.98 20.90
CA ASN A 468 4.05 35.31 20.31
C ASN A 468 3.55 36.36 21.32
N PRO A 469 4.47 37.02 22.05
CA PRO A 469 4.09 38.01 23.06
C PRO A 469 3.29 39.19 22.50
N SER A 470 3.51 39.59 21.25
CA SER A 470 2.80 40.73 20.64
C SER A 470 1.32 40.43 20.37
N GLN A 471 0.95 39.16 20.27
CA GLN A 471 -0.42 38.69 20.07
C GLN A 471 -1.00 37.99 21.32
N ASN A 472 -0.28 38.02 22.45
CA ASN A 472 -0.63 37.31 23.68
C ASN A 472 -0.85 35.80 23.47
N ILE A 473 -0.06 35.18 22.58
CA ILE A 473 -0.15 33.76 22.25
C ILE A 473 0.91 32.99 23.04
N SER A 474 0.46 31.99 23.81
CA SER A 474 1.34 31.04 24.51
C SER A 474 1.80 29.92 23.58
N ALA A 475 3.02 29.42 23.83
CA ALA A 475 3.57 28.29 23.12
C ALA A 475 2.78 27.00 23.43
N ILE A 476 2.58 26.17 22.41
CA ILE A 476 1.97 24.84 22.55
C ILE A 476 2.97 23.83 21.97
N PRO A 477 3.86 23.27 22.80
CA PRO A 477 4.89 22.36 22.34
C PRO A 477 4.27 21.08 21.80
N PHE A 478 4.62 20.70 20.57
CA PHE A 478 4.14 19.43 19.99
C PHE A 478 4.83 18.23 20.62
N GLU A 479 5.98 18.43 21.26
CA GLU A 479 6.75 17.45 22.02
C GLU A 479 6.26 17.29 23.47
N ASP A 480 5.15 17.95 23.85
CA ASP A 480 4.51 17.66 25.13
C ASP A 480 3.97 16.23 25.11
N THR A 481 4.49 15.44 26.03
CA THR A 481 4.22 14.02 26.18
C THR A 481 3.83 13.67 27.61
N SER A 482 3.41 14.68 28.36
CA SER A 482 2.75 14.50 29.65
C SER A 482 1.46 13.69 29.49
N GLY A 483 0.84 13.28 30.60
CA GLY A 483 -0.43 12.56 30.57
C GLY A 483 -1.62 13.41 30.11
N LYS A 484 -1.43 14.73 29.99
CA LYS A 484 -2.42 15.71 29.52
C LYS A 484 -1.69 16.77 28.70
N PRO A 485 -1.24 16.42 27.49
CA PRO A 485 -0.43 17.33 26.72
C PRO A 485 -1.22 18.57 26.32
N LEU A 486 -0.57 19.74 26.34
CA LEU A 486 -1.24 21.02 26.12
C LEU A 486 -1.99 21.10 24.78
N TRP A 487 -1.51 20.41 23.75
CA TRP A 487 -2.12 20.42 22.42
C TRP A 487 -3.44 19.63 22.36
N GLU A 488 -3.67 18.66 23.25
CA GLU A 488 -4.89 17.83 23.25
C GLU A 488 -6.14 18.68 23.47
N GLY A 489 -6.08 19.61 24.43
CA GLY A 489 -7.16 20.55 24.69
C GLY A 489 -7.42 21.56 23.56
N THR A 490 -6.59 21.56 22.51
CA THR A 490 -6.72 22.46 21.35
C THR A 490 -7.26 21.79 20.09
N LEU A 491 -7.62 20.51 20.17
CA LEU A 491 -8.24 19.80 19.05
C LEU A 491 -9.53 20.49 18.61
N GLY A 492 -9.66 20.76 17.31
CA GLY A 492 -10.85 21.37 16.72
C GLY A 492 -11.14 22.82 17.10
N GLN A 493 -10.25 23.49 17.85
CA GLN A 493 -10.47 24.89 18.27
C GLN A 493 -10.34 25.90 17.12
N GLN A 494 -9.70 25.52 16.01
CA GLN A 494 -9.49 26.39 14.87
C GLN A 494 -9.44 25.59 13.57
N ASP A 495 -10.07 26.13 12.53
CA ASP A 495 -9.87 25.66 11.17
C ASP A 495 -8.50 26.12 10.68
N ALA A 496 -7.61 25.17 10.44
CA ALA A 496 -6.26 25.45 9.96
C ALA A 496 -6.19 25.45 8.42
N PHE A 497 -7.14 26.11 7.75
CA PHE A 497 -7.27 26.14 6.28
C PHE A 497 -7.22 27.58 5.74
N ASP A 498 -6.54 27.81 4.61
CA ASP A 498 -6.56 29.06 3.83
C ASP A 498 -7.89 29.20 3.05
N GLY A 499 -8.99 29.26 3.81
CA GLY A 499 -10.37 29.23 3.29
C GLY A 499 -10.94 27.82 3.18
N MET A 500 -12.25 27.73 2.93
CA MET A 500 -12.98 26.46 2.87
C MET A 500 -12.39 25.54 1.77
N PRO A 501 -11.84 24.36 2.11
CA PRO A 501 -11.33 23.43 1.12
C PRO A 501 -12.44 22.89 0.23
N ALA A 502 -12.21 22.85 -1.09
CA ALA A 502 -13.20 22.37 -2.05
C ALA A 502 -13.70 20.94 -1.74
N ILE A 503 -12.85 20.07 -1.19
CA ILE A 503 -13.23 18.68 -0.86
C ILE A 503 -14.27 18.56 0.27
N LEU A 504 -14.51 19.64 1.03
CA LEU A 504 -15.52 19.69 2.08
C LEU A 504 -16.86 20.25 1.60
N GLU A 505 -16.95 20.72 0.35
CA GLU A 505 -18.19 21.23 -0.23
C GLU A 505 -19.23 20.10 -0.34
N GLY A 506 -20.46 20.36 0.12
CA GLY A 506 -21.57 19.39 0.09
C GLY A 506 -21.46 18.21 1.06
N VAL A 507 -20.42 18.16 1.90
CA VAL A 507 -20.26 17.10 2.91
C VAL A 507 -21.21 17.37 4.09
N PRO A 508 -21.98 16.37 4.57
CA PRO A 508 -22.93 16.52 5.67
C PRO A 508 -22.23 16.53 7.04
N LEU A 509 -21.40 17.54 7.28
CA LEU A 509 -20.55 17.70 8.45
C LEU A 509 -20.75 19.06 9.10
N LEU A 510 -20.80 19.08 10.43
CA LEU A 510 -20.82 20.31 11.21
C LEU A 510 -19.50 21.09 11.07
N GLU A 511 -19.57 22.41 11.17
CA GLU A 511 -18.42 23.30 10.98
C GLU A 511 -17.28 22.98 11.96
N GLU A 512 -17.62 22.79 13.22
CA GLU A 512 -16.74 22.40 14.32
C GLU A 512 -16.05 21.03 14.12
N ASN A 513 -16.54 20.19 13.21
CA ASN A 513 -16.03 18.84 12.96
C ASN A 513 -15.24 18.72 11.65
N ARG A 514 -15.11 19.80 10.86
CA ARG A 514 -14.37 19.82 9.59
C ARG A 514 -12.94 19.31 9.68
N TRP A 515 -12.25 19.61 10.78
CA TRP A 515 -10.88 19.14 11.02
C TRP A 515 -10.76 17.61 11.04
N GLN A 516 -11.83 16.90 11.43
CA GLN A 516 -11.86 15.43 11.50
C GLN A 516 -12.01 14.79 10.11
N PHE A 517 -12.45 15.53 9.09
CA PHE A 517 -12.69 14.99 7.76
C PHE A 517 -11.41 14.44 7.10
N PHE A 518 -10.28 15.08 7.37
CA PHE A 518 -8.97 14.64 6.89
C PHE A 518 -8.44 13.52 7.79
N LYS A 519 -8.36 12.31 7.25
CA LYS A 519 -7.95 11.09 7.95
C LYS A 519 -6.49 10.77 7.61
N THR A 520 -5.66 10.67 8.64
CA THR A 520 -4.23 10.43 8.45
C THR A 520 -3.98 8.98 8.05
N ASP A 521 -3.14 8.76 7.06
CA ASP A 521 -2.55 7.43 6.86
C ASP A 521 -1.41 7.24 7.87
N LEU A 522 -1.72 6.56 8.96
CA LEU A 522 -0.77 6.29 10.02
C LEU A 522 0.49 5.56 9.54
N TRP A 523 0.37 4.66 8.57
CA TRP A 523 1.51 3.83 8.13
C TRP A 523 2.45 4.60 7.22
N HIS A 524 1.92 5.50 6.39
CA HIS A 524 2.73 6.43 5.62
C HIS A 524 3.39 7.50 6.50
N ASN A 525 2.69 7.93 7.55
CA ASN A 525 3.19 8.96 8.46
C ASN A 525 4.14 8.42 9.53
N PHE A 526 4.04 7.14 9.89
CA PHE A 526 4.93 6.46 10.82
C PHE A 526 6.05 5.71 10.12
N HIS A 527 7.04 6.48 9.70
CA HIS A 527 8.22 5.95 9.03
C HIS A 527 8.86 4.81 9.83
N LEU A 528 9.05 3.66 9.16
CA LEU A 528 9.51 2.40 9.77
C LEU A 528 10.77 2.56 10.63
N GLY A 529 11.71 3.43 10.23
CA GLY A 529 12.90 3.72 11.02
C GLY A 529 12.57 4.28 12.40
N VAL A 530 11.72 5.31 12.46
CA VAL A 530 11.28 5.93 13.73
C VAL A 530 10.38 4.97 14.50
N ALA A 531 9.51 4.24 13.79
CA ALA A 531 8.59 3.29 14.40
C ALA A 531 9.31 2.17 15.15
N LYS A 532 10.36 1.60 14.56
CA LYS A 532 11.17 0.56 15.19
C LYS A 532 11.78 1.06 16.51
N HIS A 533 12.40 2.24 16.49
CA HIS A 533 13.00 2.80 17.70
C HIS A 533 11.96 3.14 18.76
N TYR A 534 10.82 3.71 18.37
CA TYR A 534 9.74 3.98 19.32
C TYR A 534 9.22 2.71 19.98
N VAL A 535 8.84 1.71 19.19
CA VAL A 535 8.26 0.46 19.71
C VAL A 535 9.26 -0.27 20.59
N ALA A 536 10.53 -0.34 20.18
CA ALA A 536 11.58 -0.93 21.00
C ALA A 536 11.72 -0.22 22.35
N SER A 537 11.73 1.12 22.34
CA SER A 537 11.92 1.91 23.56
C SER A 537 10.69 1.91 24.47
N ALA A 538 9.50 1.92 23.88
CA ALA A 538 8.25 1.77 24.61
C ALA A 538 8.19 0.40 25.27
N LEU A 539 8.61 -0.67 24.58
CA LEU A 539 8.68 -2.01 25.16
C LEU A 539 9.67 -2.07 26.34
N VAL A 540 10.86 -1.50 26.20
CA VAL A 540 11.84 -1.41 27.31
C VAL A 540 11.24 -0.64 28.49
N SER A 541 10.63 0.52 28.23
CA SER A 541 9.99 1.32 29.29
C SER A 541 8.88 0.55 29.99
N ILE A 542 8.09 -0.25 29.28
CA ILE A 542 7.06 -1.11 29.87
C ILE A 542 7.71 -2.19 30.73
N LEU A 543 8.72 -2.88 30.22
CA LEU A 543 9.41 -3.94 30.98
C LEU A 543 10.09 -3.41 32.25
N GLU A 544 10.59 -2.18 32.23
CA GLU A 544 11.17 -1.51 33.40
C GLU A 544 10.12 -1.07 34.43
N ASN A 545 8.87 -0.86 34.01
CA ASN A 545 7.80 -0.33 34.87
C ASN A 545 6.71 -1.36 35.21
N VAL A 546 6.79 -2.57 34.67
CA VAL A 546 5.92 -3.69 35.02
C VAL A 546 6.70 -4.62 35.94
N ASP A 547 6.24 -4.78 37.18
CA ASP A 547 6.75 -5.81 38.08
C ASP A 547 6.44 -7.19 37.49
N LEU A 548 7.47 -7.82 36.91
CA LEU A 548 7.37 -9.11 36.22
C LEU A 548 7.03 -10.29 37.16
N GLU A 549 7.02 -10.07 38.48
CA GLU A 549 6.64 -11.09 39.45
C GLU A 549 5.12 -11.29 39.58
N VAL A 550 4.32 -10.34 39.13
CA VAL A 550 2.86 -10.46 39.12
C VAL A 550 2.34 -9.95 37.80
N THR A 551 2.22 -10.80 36.79
CA THR A 551 1.10 -10.74 35.85
C THR A 551 1.10 -11.91 34.87
N ALA A 552 0.05 -12.72 34.96
CA ALA A 552 -0.34 -13.63 33.90
C ALA A 552 -0.56 -12.85 32.58
N THR A 553 -0.37 -13.55 31.46
CA THR A 553 -0.44 -13.12 30.06
C THR A 553 -1.63 -12.21 29.67
N SER A 554 -2.67 -12.09 30.49
CA SER A 554 -3.84 -11.23 30.25
C SER A 554 -3.56 -9.73 30.47
N ALA A 555 -2.74 -9.36 31.47
CA ALA A 555 -2.50 -7.95 31.78
C ALA A 555 -1.56 -7.30 30.76
N MET A 556 -0.57 -8.04 30.25
CA MET A 556 0.31 -7.57 29.18
C MET A 556 -0.47 -7.34 27.87
N ASN A 557 -1.42 -8.23 27.53
CA ASN A 557 -2.31 -8.05 26.39
C ASN A 557 -3.30 -6.87 26.57
N THR A 558 -3.72 -6.60 27.80
CA THR A 558 -4.59 -5.47 28.15
C THR A 558 -3.83 -4.15 28.08
N ALA A 559 -2.58 -4.10 28.58
CA ALA A 559 -1.71 -2.92 28.48
C ALA A 559 -1.34 -2.60 27.03
N ILE A 560 -1.03 -3.63 26.22
CA ILE A 560 -0.77 -3.47 24.79
C ILE A 560 -2.04 -3.03 24.04
N SER A 561 -3.21 -3.57 24.36
CA SER A 561 -4.49 -3.13 23.76
C SER A 561 -4.86 -1.71 24.15
N ALA A 562 -4.64 -1.30 25.40
CA ALA A 562 -4.83 0.07 25.86
C ALA A 562 -3.89 1.04 25.14
N MET A 563 -2.66 0.64 24.83
CA MET A 563 -1.75 1.43 23.98
C MET A 563 -2.21 1.54 22.52
N TYR A 564 -2.80 0.49 21.96
CA TYR A 564 -3.34 0.53 20.61
C TYR A 564 -4.60 1.41 20.50
N HIS A 565 -5.47 1.39 21.52
CA HIS A 565 -6.73 2.12 21.51
C HIS A 565 -6.62 3.57 22.03
N GLU A 566 -5.80 3.84 23.05
CA GLU A 566 -5.63 5.19 23.63
C GLU A 566 -4.26 5.82 23.31
N GLY A 567 -3.21 5.02 23.09
CA GLY A 567 -1.84 5.52 22.96
C GLY A 567 -1.45 5.99 21.56
N PHE A 568 -1.99 5.40 20.50
CA PHE A 568 -1.51 5.66 19.14
C PHE A 568 -1.94 7.02 18.58
N PHE A 569 -3.08 7.56 19.03
CA PHE A 569 -3.57 8.89 18.64
C PHE A 569 -3.16 10.01 19.62
N ILE A 570 -2.94 9.69 20.91
CA ILE A 570 -2.68 10.70 21.96
C ILE A 570 -1.19 10.78 22.36
N ARG A 571 -0.38 9.72 22.19
CA ARG A 571 1.00 9.66 22.74
C ARG A 571 2.14 9.61 21.72
N TRP A 572 1.84 9.90 20.45
CA TRP A 572 2.81 10.01 19.35
C TRP A 572 4.09 10.81 19.67
N PRO A 573 4.06 11.94 20.39
CA PRO A 573 5.28 12.74 20.57
C PRO A 573 6.30 12.10 21.54
N ARG A 574 5.93 11.05 22.29
CA ARG A 574 6.79 10.37 23.29
C ARG A 574 7.95 9.61 22.63
N ALA A 575 7.85 9.37 21.33
CA ALA A 575 8.83 8.69 20.50
C ALA A 575 10.07 9.49 20.11
N LEU A 576 9.91 10.81 19.95
CA LEU A 576 10.92 11.66 19.33
C LEU A 576 12.16 11.91 20.22
N LYS A 577 12.08 11.57 21.51
CA LYS A 577 13.18 11.77 22.46
C LYS A 577 14.25 10.66 22.41
N ILE A 578 13.95 9.50 21.83
CA ILE A 578 14.87 8.34 21.86
C ILE A 578 15.62 8.17 20.54
N SER A 579 15.27 8.90 19.48
CA SER A 579 16.05 8.93 18.24
C SER A 579 17.04 10.10 18.15
N LYS A 580 17.19 10.90 19.22
CA LYS A 580 18.11 12.04 19.30
C LYS A 580 19.03 12.02 20.54
N LEU A 581 18.97 10.94 21.32
CA LEU A 581 20.04 10.45 22.19
C LEU A 581 20.61 9.21 21.51
#